data_AF-A0A2M8PC45-F1
#
_entry.id   AF-A0A2M8PC45-F1
#
_cell.length_a   1.000
_cell.length_b   1.000
_cell.length_c   1.000
_cell.angle_alpha   90.00
_cell.angle_beta   90.00
_cell.angle_gamma   90.00
#
_symmetry.space_group_name_H-M   'P 1'
#
loop_
_entity.id
_entity.type
_entity.pdbx_description
1 polymer ?
#
loop_
_entity_poly.entity_id
_entity_poly.type
_entity_poly.pdbx_seq_one_letter_code
_entity_poly.pdbx_strand_id
1 'polypeptide(L)'
;MRVITNELRIKQGRRLGTILFFVSLFVLTFGLILSNFLTVDPNVLVFVPCLIMPIGLVTTLLSVRLTNEWVRVPRPEEALVEGLAGINRRSVLFNYFPPANHILLTPEGVYTLTTR
;
A
#
# COMPACT_ATOMS: atom_id res chain seq x y z
N MET A 1 -21.46 7.22 -16.28
CA MET A 1 -20.60 6.03 -16.20
C MET A 1 -21.02 5.21 -15.00
N ARG A 2 -21.18 3.90 -15.14
CA ARG A 2 -21.40 3.01 -13.99
C ARG A 2 -20.05 2.63 -13.40
N VAL A 3 -19.88 2.72 -12.09
CA VAL A 3 -18.63 2.35 -11.41
C VAL A 3 -18.87 1.10 -10.58
N ILE A 4 -18.02 0.09 -10.76
CA ILE A 4 -18.04 -1.16 -9.98
C ILE A 4 -16.66 -1.29 -9.33
N THR A 5 -16.63 -1.08 -8.02
CA THR A 5 -15.39 -1.12 -7.23
C THR A 5 -15.39 -2.33 -6.33
N ASN A 6 -14.28 -3.07 -6.32
CA ASN A 6 -14.10 -4.18 -5.38
C ASN A 6 -13.66 -3.65 -4.00
N GLU A 7 -14.64 -3.29 -3.19
CA GLU A 7 -14.46 -2.79 -1.82
C GLU A 7 -13.68 -3.76 -0.91
N LEU A 8 -13.76 -5.08 -1.16
CA LEU A 8 -13.06 -6.07 -0.34
C LEU A 8 -11.55 -5.98 -0.51
N ARG A 9 -11.06 -5.85 -1.75
CA ARG A 9 -9.63 -5.71 -2.02
C ARG A 9 -9.06 -4.43 -1.45
N ILE A 10 -9.79 -3.32 -1.54
CA ILE A 10 -9.40 -2.04 -0.94
C ILE A 10 -9.31 -2.15 0.58
N LYS A 11 -10.32 -2.75 1.22
CA LYS A 11 -10.31 -2.97 2.67
C LYS A 11 -9.15 -3.86 3.12
N GLN A 12 -8.83 -4.91 2.36
CA GLN A 12 -7.70 -5.79 2.65
C GLN A 12 -6.36 -5.07 2.51
N GLY A 13 -6.14 -4.36 1.41
CA GLY A 13 -4.91 -3.58 1.19
C GLY A 13 -4.72 -2.50 2.27
N ARG A 14 -5.79 -1.80 2.63
CA ARG A 14 -5.77 -0.81 3.71
C ARG A 14 -5.43 -1.42 5.06
N ARG A 15 -6.03 -2.57 5.42
CA ARG A 15 -5.71 -3.28 6.68
C ARG A 15 -4.26 -3.72 6.72
N LEU A 16 -3.75 -4.30 5.63
CA LEU A 16 -2.34 -4.72 5.53
C LEU A 16 -1.39 -3.55 5.65
N GLY A 17 -1.66 -2.43 4.97
CA GLY A 17 -0.86 -1.21 5.08
C GLY A 17 -0.83 -0.65 6.51
N THR A 18 -1.98 -0.59 7.18
CA THR A 18 -2.06 -0.15 8.58
C THR A 18 -1.30 -1.09 9.52
N ILE A 19 -1.46 -2.42 9.37
CA ILE A 19 -0.76 -3.41 10.18
C ILE A 19 0.75 -3.30 9.97
N LEU A 20 1.23 -3.24 8.72
CA LEU A 20 2.66 -3.10 8.43
C LEU A 20 3.24 -1.80 9.02
N PHE A 21 2.49 -0.71 8.98
CA PHE A 21 2.92 0.54 9.58
C PHE A 21 3.15 0.38 11.09
N PHE A 22 2.16 -0.17 11.81
CA PHE A 22 2.30 -0.43 13.25
C PHE A 22 3.41 -1.44 13.56
N VAL A 23 3.56 -2.50 12.75
CA VAL A 23 4.65 -3.47 12.91
C VAL A 23 6.00 -2.79 12.72
N SER A 24 6.17 -1.95 11.69
CA SER A 24 7.41 -1.24 11.44
C SER A 24 7.77 -0.30 12.59
N LEU A 25 6.78 0.44 13.11
CA LEU A 25 6.93 1.32 14.27
C LEU A 25 7.35 0.52 15.50
N PHE A 26 6.71 -0.62 15.74
CA PHE A 26 7.00 -1.49 16.87
C PHE A 26 8.41 -2.08 16.78
N VAL A 27 8.82 -2.59 15.61
CA VAL A 27 10.15 -3.16 15.39
C VAL A 27 11.25 -2.10 15.61
N LEU A 28 11.07 -0.90 15.07
CA LEU A 28 12.04 0.20 15.25
C LEU A 28 12.13 0.63 16.72
N THR A 29 10.99 0.82 17.38
CA THR A 29 10.92 1.26 18.78
C THR A 29 11.51 0.19 19.71
N PHE A 30 11.12 -1.06 19.52
CA PHE A 30 11.60 -2.18 20.34
C PHE A 30 13.10 -2.44 20.10
N GLY A 31 13.57 -2.35 18.85
CA GLY A 31 14.99 -2.48 18.53
C GLY A 31 15.86 -1.43 19.23
N LEU A 32 15.39 -0.19 19.33
CA LEU A 32 16.10 0.89 20.02
C LEU A 32 16.12 0.67 21.54
N ILE A 33 14.97 0.31 22.13
CA ILE A 33 14.86 0.04 23.57
C ILE A 33 15.75 -1.16 23.96
N LEU A 34 15.67 -2.25 23.19
CA LEU A 34 16.46 -3.45 23.45
C LEU A 34 17.96 -3.16 23.37
N SER A 35 18.38 -2.37 22.37
CA SER A 35 19.79 -1.98 22.21
C SER A 35 20.31 -1.06 23.32
N ASN A 36 19.44 -0.27 23.95
CA ASN A 36 19.86 0.71 24.97
C ASN A 36 19.76 0.17 26.40
N PHE A 37 18.75 -0.66 26.69
CA PHE A 37 18.47 -1.17 28.03
C PHE A 37 19.09 -2.53 28.32
N LEU A 38 19.33 -3.39 27.31
CA LEU A 38 20.10 -4.60 27.53
C LEU A 38 21.59 -4.29 27.32
N THR A 39 22.30 -4.07 28.42
CA THR A 39 23.76 -4.19 28.50
C THR A 39 24.14 -5.65 28.25
N VAL A 40 24.17 -6.05 26.99
CA VAL A 40 24.71 -7.34 26.55
C VAL A 40 26.18 -7.18 26.24
N ASP A 41 26.94 -8.27 26.37
CA ASP A 41 28.37 -8.37 26.04
C ASP A 41 28.73 -7.59 24.76
N PRO A 42 29.90 -6.91 24.73
CA PRO A 42 30.30 -6.04 23.61
C PRO A 42 30.26 -6.71 22.24
N ASN A 43 30.41 -8.04 22.16
CA ASN A 43 30.26 -8.78 20.91
C ASN A 43 28.80 -8.84 20.44
N VAL A 44 27.83 -9.05 21.33
CA VAL A 44 26.40 -9.13 20.98
C VAL A 44 25.83 -7.76 20.62
N LEU A 45 26.34 -6.70 21.25
CA LEU A 45 25.96 -5.32 20.99
C LEU A 45 26.27 -4.87 19.54
N VAL A 46 27.22 -5.51 18.85
CA VAL A 46 27.56 -5.17 17.45
C VAL A 46 26.74 -5.99 16.45
N PHE A 47 26.51 -7.28 16.72
CA PHE A 47 25.78 -8.16 15.81
C PHE A 47 24.27 -7.87 15.77
N VAL A 48 23.67 -7.54 16.92
CA VAL A 48 22.22 -7.34 17.03
C VAL A 48 21.73 -6.14 16.21
N PRO A 49 22.33 -4.93 16.32
CA PRO A 49 21.93 -3.79 15.48
C PRO A 49 22.24 -4.00 14.01
N CYS A 50 23.33 -4.71 13.68
CA CYS A 50 23.74 -4.99 12.30
C CYS A 50 22.71 -5.83 11.54
N LEU A 51 21.95 -6.71 12.22
CA LEU A 51 20.86 -7.48 11.62
C LEU A 51 19.51 -6.78 11.71
N ILE A 52 19.23 -6.09 12.82
CA ILE A 52 17.95 -5.41 13.04
C ILE A 52 17.76 -4.20 12.12
N MET A 53 18.82 -3.43 11.87
CA MET A 53 18.73 -2.23 11.02
C MET A 53 18.31 -2.54 9.58
N PRO A 54 18.90 -3.52 8.86
CA PRO A 54 18.43 -3.90 7.53
C PRO A 54 16.98 -4.40 7.53
N ILE A 55 16.59 -5.22 8.51
CA ILE A 55 15.24 -5.77 8.61
C ILE A 55 14.22 -4.65 8.87
N GLY A 56 14.55 -3.72 9.77
CA GLY A 56 13.76 -2.53 10.04
C GLY A 56 13.60 -1.70 8.78
N LEU A 57 14.69 -1.44 8.05
CA LEU A 57 14.68 -0.66 6.81
C LEU A 57 13.80 -1.30 5.73
N VAL A 58 13.91 -2.61 5.50
CA VAL A 58 13.07 -3.34 4.53
C VAL A 58 11.60 -3.26 4.93
N THR A 59 11.30 -3.43 6.22
CA THR A 59 9.93 -3.37 6.74
C THR A 59 9.33 -1.97 6.56
N THR A 60 10.12 -0.92 6.81
CA THR A 60 9.71 0.47 6.56
C THR A 60 9.47 0.74 5.07
N LEU A 61 10.36 0.28 4.18
CA LEU A 61 10.19 0.39 2.73
C LEU A 61 8.89 -0.26 2.25
N LEU A 62 8.60 -1.47 2.74
CA LEU A 62 7.36 -2.18 2.42
C LEU A 62 6.14 -1.43 2.97
N SER A 63 6.20 -0.97 4.21
CA SER A 63 5.14 -0.18 4.82
C SER A 63 4.83 1.06 3.99
N VAL A 64 5.83 1.84 3.60
CA VAL A 64 5.66 3.08 2.84
C VAL A 64 5.02 2.81 1.48
N ARG A 65 5.42 1.74 0.78
CA ARG A 65 4.81 1.36 -0.50
C ARG A 65 3.32 1.04 -0.34
N LEU A 66 2.96 0.22 0.63
CA LEU A 66 1.56 -0.12 0.91
C LEU A 66 0.75 1.10 1.34
N THR A 67 1.31 2.00 2.15
CA THR A 67 0.63 3.24 2.54
C THR A 67 0.38 4.14 1.33
N ASN A 68 1.36 4.30 0.43
CA ASN A 68 1.21 5.10 -0.78
C ASN A 68 0.13 4.54 -1.72
N GLU A 69 0.00 3.22 -1.82
CA GLU A 69 -0.96 2.58 -2.71
C GLU A 69 -2.40 2.57 -2.14
N TRP A 70 -2.56 2.33 -0.83
CA TRP A 70 -3.87 2.04 -0.24
C TRP A 70 -4.42 3.11 0.71
N VAL A 71 -3.59 4.07 1.14
CA VAL A 71 -3.96 5.05 2.18
C VAL A 71 -3.90 6.50 1.68
N ARG A 72 -3.03 6.80 0.71
CA ARG A 72 -2.85 8.16 0.18
C ARG A 72 -4.10 8.64 -0.57
N VAL A 73 -4.44 9.92 -0.36
CA VAL A 73 -5.52 10.66 -1.05
C VAL A 73 -4.86 11.66 -2.02
N PRO A 74 -5.39 11.90 -3.24
CA PRO A 74 -6.62 11.36 -3.82
C PRO A 74 -6.51 9.88 -4.16
N ARG A 75 -7.56 9.11 -3.87
CA ARG A 75 -7.55 7.68 -4.19
C ARG A 75 -7.57 7.50 -5.71
N PRO A 76 -6.86 6.50 -6.26
CA PRO A 76 -6.88 6.25 -7.71
C PRO A 76 -8.30 6.09 -8.26
N GLU A 77 -9.19 5.45 -7.50
CA GLU A 77 -10.60 5.28 -7.86
C GLU A 77 -11.35 6.61 -7.97
N GLU A 78 -11.09 7.57 -7.08
CA GLU A 78 -11.75 8.87 -7.06
C GLU A 78 -11.18 9.77 -8.17
N ALA A 79 -9.85 9.79 -8.31
CA ALA A 79 -9.16 10.56 -9.34
C ALA A 79 -9.54 10.10 -10.76
N LEU A 80 -9.74 8.79 -10.96
CA LEU A 80 -10.20 8.25 -12.25
C LEU A 80 -11.66 8.60 -12.54
N VAL A 81 -12.53 8.59 -11.53
CA VAL A 81 -13.93 8.99 -11.72
C VAL A 81 -14.03 10.48 -12.05
N GLU A 82 -13.22 11.31 -11.40
CA GLU A 82 -13.13 12.75 -11.67
C GLU A 82 -12.53 13.03 -13.05
N GLY A 83 -11.43 12.37 -13.41
CA GLY A 83 -10.78 12.53 -14.72
C GLY A 83 -11.61 12.00 -15.90
N LEU A 84 -12.48 11.02 -15.67
CA LEU A 84 -13.39 10.46 -16.68
C LEU A 84 -14.81 11.05 -16.61
N ALA A 85 -15.00 12.11 -15.80
CA ALA A 85 -16.27 12.82 -15.68
C ALA A 85 -16.59 13.52 -17.01
N GLY A 86 -17.47 12.91 -17.81
CA GLY A 86 -17.84 13.40 -19.15
C GLY A 86 -17.86 12.30 -20.22
N ILE A 87 -17.29 11.13 -19.93
CA ILE A 87 -17.36 9.98 -20.83
C ILE A 87 -18.80 9.46 -20.95
N ASN A 88 -19.11 8.94 -22.14
CA ASN A 88 -20.39 8.35 -22.53
C ASN A 88 -21.07 7.57 -21.39
N ARG A 89 -22.37 7.80 -21.17
CA ARG A 89 -23.18 7.17 -20.11
C ARG A 89 -23.19 5.64 -20.16
N ARG A 90 -22.89 5.04 -21.32
CA ARG A 90 -22.80 3.58 -21.53
C ARG A 90 -21.47 2.96 -21.10
N SER A 91 -20.54 3.74 -20.55
CA SER A 91 -19.27 3.22 -20.02
C SER A 91 -19.42 2.62 -18.62
N VAL A 92 -18.65 1.57 -18.36
CA VAL A 92 -18.53 0.91 -17.05
C VAL A 92 -17.06 0.87 -16.62
N LEU A 93 -16.75 1.42 -15.46
CA LEU A 93 -15.42 1.38 -14.86
C LEU A 93 -15.36 0.29 -13.79
N PHE A 94 -14.45 -0.65 -13.93
CA PHE A 94 -14.14 -1.69 -12.96
C PHE A 94 -12.84 -1.34 -12.23
N ASN A 95 -12.92 -1.20 -10.90
CA ASN A 95 -11.77 -0.93 -10.05
C ASN A 95 -11.40 -2.17 -9.22
N TYR A 96 -10.12 -2.52 -9.26
CA TYR A 96 -9.45 -3.63 -8.59
C TYR A 96 -9.94 -5.04 -9.00
N PHE A 97 -10.27 -5.22 -10.29
CA PHE A 97 -10.65 -6.52 -10.86
C PHE A 97 -9.51 -7.15 -11.69
N PRO A 98 -8.96 -8.31 -11.32
CA PRO A 98 -7.87 -8.93 -12.07
C PRO A 98 -8.35 -9.26 -13.50
N PRO A 99 -7.51 -9.06 -14.55
CA PRO A 99 -6.04 -8.98 -14.54
C PRO A 99 -5.42 -7.58 -14.36
N ALA A 100 -6.19 -6.49 -14.33
CA ALA A 100 -5.67 -5.13 -14.25
C ALA A 100 -6.30 -4.32 -13.10
N ASN A 101 -5.57 -3.36 -12.52
CA ASN A 101 -6.10 -2.59 -11.38
C ASN A 101 -7.32 -1.75 -11.76
N HIS A 102 -7.39 -1.23 -12.98
CA HIS A 102 -8.56 -0.47 -13.46
C HIS A 102 -8.87 -0.84 -14.90
N ILE A 103 -10.14 -1.16 -15.19
CA ILE A 103 -10.61 -1.55 -16.52
C ILE A 103 -11.81 -0.68 -16.89
N LEU A 104 -11.72 0.03 -18.00
CA LEU A 104 -12.80 0.84 -18.54
C LEU A 104 -13.42 0.09 -19.73
N LEU A 105 -14.68 -0.33 -19.58
CA LEU A 105 -15.50 -0.85 -20.66
C LEU A 105 -16.27 0.30 -21.30
N THR A 106 -16.12 0.45 -22.61
CA THR A 106 -16.89 1.37 -23.43
C THR A 106 -17.53 0.63 -24.59
N PRO A 107 -18.57 1.19 -25.24
CA PRO A 107 -19.15 0.58 -26.44
C PRO A 107 -18.14 0.34 -27.57
N GLU A 108 -17.05 1.12 -27.60
CA GLU A 108 -16.02 1.02 -28.65
C GLU A 108 -14.88 0.06 -28.30
N GLY A 109 -14.77 -0.36 -27.03
CA GLY A 109 -13.72 -1.28 -26.63
C GLY A 109 -13.43 -1.34 -25.14
N VAL A 110 -12.44 -2.15 -24.80
CA VAL A 110 -11.93 -2.41 -23.44
C VAL A 110 -10.58 -1.74 -23.28
N TYR A 111 -10.46 -0.86 -22.28
CA TYR A 111 -9.22 -0.15 -21.97
C TYR A 111 -8.74 -0.53 -20.58
N THR A 112 -7.43 -0.78 -20.44
CA THR A 112 -6.80 -0.98 -19.14
C THR A 112 -6.12 0.32 -18.71
N LEU A 113 -6.39 0.76 -17.49
CA LEU A 113 -5.82 1.97 -16.91
C LEU A 113 -4.85 1.55 -15.81
N THR A 114 -3.63 2.11 -15.87
CA THR A 114 -2.62 1.92 -14.84
C THR A 114 -2.32 3.27 -14.22
N THR A 115 -2.43 3.34 -12.90
CA THR A 115 -2.06 4.51 -12.10
C THR A 115 -0.67 4.24 -11.51
N ARG A 116 0.23 5.21 -11.63
CA ARG A 116 1.60 5.17 -11.08
C ARG A 116 1.83 6.39 -10.20
#